data_AF-A0A7R9WLM2-F1
#
_entry.id   AF-A0A7R9WLM2-F1
#
_cell.length_a   1.000
_cell.length_b   1.000
_cell.length_c   1.000
_cell.angle_alpha   90.00
_cell.angle_beta   90.00
_cell.angle_gamma   90.00
#
_symmetry.space_group_name_H-M   'P 1'
#
loop_
_entity.id
_entity.type
_entity.pdbx_description
1 polymer ?
#
loop_
_entity_poly.entity_id
_entity_poly.type
_entity_poly.pdbx_seq_one_letter_code
_entity_poly.pdbx_strand_id
1 'polypeptide(L)'
;DDQWDRMFVLLQEYKAKYGNCMVPKRCKENSKLGTWVDTQRVQFKKLKKRLEAEGKEYVIPTVPVHPFSGKRSSLSPKPLIGRLTDARIARLHQLGFVWSVRDDWQKHYDELKAYQAKHG
;
A
#
# COMPACT_ATOMS: atom_id res chain seq x y z
N ASP A 1 -14.59 -2.55 -10.13
CA ASP A 1 -13.77 -3.60 -10.79
C ASP A 1 -13.73 -4.74 -9.79
N ASP A 2 -14.75 -5.57 -9.92
CA ASP A 2 -15.18 -6.51 -8.90
C ASP A 2 -14.12 -7.59 -8.66
N GLN A 3 -13.23 -7.82 -9.63
CA GLN A 3 -12.13 -8.75 -9.45
C GLN A 3 -11.12 -8.21 -8.43
N TRP A 4 -10.76 -6.93 -8.49
CA TRP A 4 -9.81 -6.36 -7.54
C TRP A 4 -10.38 -6.35 -6.12
N ASP A 5 -11.66 -5.96 -5.97
CA ASP A 5 -12.32 -5.94 -4.66
C ASP A 5 -12.42 -7.34 -4.05
N ARG A 6 -12.74 -8.37 -4.85
CA ARG A 6 -12.71 -9.77 -4.39
C ARG A 6 -11.33 -10.21 -3.90
N MET A 7 -10.27 -9.88 -4.64
CA MET A 7 -8.90 -10.23 -4.21
C MET A 7 -8.47 -9.47 -2.96
N PHE A 8 -8.94 -8.23 -2.80
CA PHE A 8 -8.71 -7.45 -1.59
C PHE A 8 -9.40 -8.06 -0.37
N VAL A 9 -10.64 -8.54 -0.50
CA VAL A 9 -11.32 -9.32 0.56
C VAL A 9 -10.52 -10.56 0.94
N LEU A 10 -10.06 -11.34 -0.03
CA LEU A 10 -9.22 -12.52 0.23
C LEU A 10 -7.91 -12.16 0.95
N LEU A 11 -7.32 -10.99 0.67
CA LEU A 11 -6.15 -10.51 1.39
C LEU A 11 -6.47 -10.12 2.84
N GLN A 12 -7.64 -9.53 3.11
CA GLN A 12 -8.11 -9.23 4.47
C GLN A 12 -8.30 -10.52 5.28
N GLU A 13 -8.91 -11.54 4.68
CA GLU A 13 -9.06 -12.87 5.29
C GLU A 13 -7.70 -13.51 5.56
N TYR A 14 -6.76 -13.44 4.61
CA TYR A 14 -5.40 -13.90 4.81
C TYR A 14 -4.73 -13.18 5.99
N LYS A 15 -4.85 -11.86 6.07
CA LYS A 15 -4.31 -11.08 7.20
C LYS A 15 -4.96 -11.50 8.52
N ALA A 16 -6.27 -11.69 8.56
CA ALA A 16 -6.96 -12.16 9.76
C ALA A 16 -6.47 -13.54 10.21
N LYS A 17 -6.16 -14.43 9.26
CA LYS A 17 -5.67 -15.79 9.52
C LYS A 17 -4.20 -15.85 9.94
N TYR A 18 -3.33 -15.04 9.31
CA TYR A 18 -1.87 -15.14 9.47
C TYR A 18 -1.23 -13.94 10.19
N GLY A 19 -2.01 -12.91 10.51
CA GLY A 19 -1.56 -11.68 11.19
C GLY A 19 -0.83 -10.68 10.28
N ASN A 20 -0.58 -11.02 9.01
CA ASN A 20 0.18 -10.16 8.09
C ASN A 20 -0.28 -10.36 6.63
N CYS A 21 0.19 -9.47 5.74
CA CYS A 21 -0.07 -9.56 4.30
C CYS A 21 1.09 -10.19 3.49
N MET A 22 1.97 -10.97 4.13
CA MET A 22 3.11 -11.62 3.46
C MET A 22 2.69 -12.89 2.70
N VAL A 23 1.79 -12.74 1.74
CA VAL A 23 1.34 -13.85 0.91
C VAL A 23 2.47 -14.32 -0.01
N PRO A 24 2.89 -15.59 0.02
CA PRO A 24 3.86 -16.14 -0.93
C PRO A 24 3.30 -16.15 -2.36
N LYS A 25 4.15 -15.91 -3.36
CA LYS A 25 3.76 -15.98 -4.77
C LYS A 25 3.11 -17.34 -5.12
N ARG A 26 3.71 -18.42 -4.64
CA ARG A 26 3.18 -19.80 -4.75
C ARG A 26 2.41 -20.18 -3.49
N CYS A 27 1.44 -19.35 -3.09
CA CYS A 27 0.56 -19.66 -1.97
C CYS A 27 -0.22 -20.97 -2.28
N LYS A 28 -0.01 -22.00 -1.46
CA LYS A 28 -0.61 -23.33 -1.67
C LYS A 28 -2.12 -23.33 -1.48
N GLU A 29 -2.62 -22.51 -0.55
CA GLU A 29 -4.05 -22.39 -0.26
C GLU A 29 -4.78 -21.57 -1.33
N ASN A 30 -4.11 -20.53 -1.86
CA ASN A 30 -4.70 -19.67 -2.87
C ASN A 30 -3.63 -19.09 -3.80
N SER A 31 -3.30 -19.84 -4.84
CA SER A 31 -2.31 -19.45 -5.86
C SER A 31 -2.69 -18.18 -6.61
N LYS A 32 -4.00 -17.93 -6.77
CA LYS A 32 -4.53 -16.70 -7.39
C LYS A 32 -4.23 -15.49 -6.52
N LEU A 33 -4.40 -15.61 -5.20
CA LEU A 33 -4.05 -14.55 -4.24
C LEU A 33 -2.56 -14.23 -4.26
N GLY A 34 -1.70 -15.26 -4.23
CA GLY A 34 -0.25 -15.07 -4.33
C GLY A 34 0.17 -14.35 -5.61
N THR A 35 -0.41 -14.73 -6.75
CA THR A 35 -0.16 -14.06 -8.05
C THR A 35 -0.67 -12.62 -8.06
N TRP A 36 -1.82 -12.36 -7.46
CA TRP A 36 -2.39 -11.01 -7.40
C TRP A 36 -1.57 -10.08 -6.52
N VAL A 37 -1.11 -10.55 -5.35
CA VAL A 37 -0.20 -9.82 -4.46
C VAL A 37 1.11 -9.48 -5.17
N ASP A 38 1.73 -10.46 -5.86
CA ASP A 38 2.93 -10.24 -6.66
C ASP A 38 2.70 -9.17 -7.75
N THR A 39 1.54 -9.22 -8.40
CA THR A 39 1.14 -8.21 -9.40
C THR A 39 1.07 -6.82 -8.78
N GLN A 40 0.49 -6.64 -7.59
CA GLN A 40 0.40 -5.32 -6.96
C GLN A 40 1.81 -4.77 -6.68
N ARG A 41 2.70 -5.60 -6.13
CA ARG A 41 4.10 -5.23 -5.85
C ARG A 41 4.86 -4.80 -7.11
N VAL A 42 4.73 -5.56 -8.20
CA VAL A 42 5.36 -5.23 -9.50
C VAL A 42 4.84 -3.92 -10.07
N GLN A 43 3.53 -3.69 -10.02
CA GLN A 43 2.92 -2.44 -10.51
C GLN A 43 3.40 -1.24 -9.68
N PHE A 44 3.45 -1.37 -8.35
CA PHE A 44 3.95 -0.32 -7.48
C PHE A 44 5.44 -0.01 -7.72
N LYS A 45 6.29 -1.02 -7.91
CA LYS A 45 7.70 -0.82 -8.27
C LYS A 45 7.86 -0.06 -9.60
N LYS A 46 7.04 -0.39 -10.60
CA LYS A 46 7.03 0.33 -11.89
C LYS A 46 6.60 1.78 -11.74
N LEU A 47 5.57 2.02 -10.91
CA LEU A 47 5.11 3.37 -10.57
C LEU A 47 6.24 4.18 -9.91
N LYS A 48 6.87 3.63 -8.86
CA LYS A 48 7.98 4.27 -8.15
C LYS A 48 9.13 4.65 -9.08
N LYS A 49 9.58 3.72 -9.94
CA LYS A 49 10.65 3.98 -10.93
C LYS A 49 10.28 5.11 -11.91
N ARG A 50 9.02 5.19 -12.33
CA ARG A 50 8.57 6.27 -13.22
C ARG A 50 8.58 7.62 -12.53
N LEU A 51 8.07 7.67 -11.30
CA LEU A 51 8.08 8.89 -10.50
C LEU A 51 9.51 9.39 -10.27
N GLU A 52 10.44 8.50 -9.91
CA GLU A 52 11.87 8.81 -9.81
C GLU A 52 12.44 9.38 -11.12
N ALA A 53 12.11 8.80 -12.28
CA ALA A 53 12.54 9.30 -13.59
C ALA A 53 11.94 10.67 -13.94
N GLU A 54 10.77 11.00 -13.41
CA GLU A 54 10.12 12.31 -13.53
C GLU A 54 10.58 13.30 -12.43
N GLY A 55 11.49 12.91 -11.53
CA GLY A 55 11.92 13.73 -10.40
C GLY A 55 10.83 13.93 -9.34
N LYS A 56 9.82 13.06 -9.30
CA LYS A 56 8.70 13.09 -8.35
C LYS A 56 8.89 12.02 -7.29
N GLU A 57 8.69 12.36 -6.02
CA GLU A 57 8.60 11.35 -4.96
C GLU A 57 7.17 10.79 -4.88
N TYR A 58 7.04 9.48 -4.65
CA TYR A 58 5.74 8.90 -4.30
C TYR A 58 5.37 9.25 -2.85
N VAL A 59 4.37 10.10 -2.68
CA VAL A 59 3.78 10.39 -1.36
C VAL A 59 2.64 9.42 -1.11
N ILE A 60 2.73 8.63 -0.05
CA ILE A 60 1.68 7.71 0.37
C ILE A 60 0.42 8.53 0.69
N PRO A 61 -0.76 8.22 0.11
CA PRO A 61 -2.01 8.84 0.51
C PRO A 61 -2.39 8.30 1.90
N THR A 62 -1.81 8.86 2.96
CA THR A 62 -2.26 8.63 4.32
C THR A 62 -3.61 9.34 4.46
N VAL A 63 -4.71 8.59 4.46
CA VAL A 63 -5.96 9.13 4.98
C VAL A 63 -5.67 9.63 6.40
N PRO A 64 -5.96 10.91 6.74
CA PRO A 64 -5.57 11.46 8.01
C PRO A 64 -6.30 10.71 9.12
N VAL A 65 -5.57 9.87 9.87
CA VAL A 65 -6.02 9.36 11.16
C VAL A 65 -5.61 10.37 12.22
N HIS A 66 -6.35 11.48 12.29
CA HIS A 66 -6.44 12.34 13.47
C HIS A 66 -7.91 12.71 13.72
N PRO A 67 -8.33 12.83 15.00
CA PRO A 67 -9.73 13.03 15.35
C PRO A 67 -10.21 14.44 15.00
N PHE A 68 -11.33 14.50 14.26
CA PHE A 68 -12.26 15.62 14.12
C PHE A 68 -11.73 17.05 13.81
N SER A 69 -12.04 17.54 12.60
CA SER A 69 -12.95 18.68 12.35
C SER A 69 -12.56 19.50 11.11
N GLY A 70 -13.54 19.79 10.25
CA GLY A 70 -13.47 20.93 9.35
C GLY A 70 -13.11 20.66 7.89
N LYS A 71 -14.16 20.53 7.07
CA LYS A 71 -14.21 20.82 5.62
C LYS A 71 -13.27 20.01 4.70
N ARG A 72 -13.81 18.91 4.17
CA ARG A 72 -13.29 18.25 2.96
C ARG A 72 -13.37 19.22 1.77
N SER A 73 -12.23 19.77 1.34
CA SER A 73 -12.15 20.43 0.04
C SER A 73 -12.12 19.37 -1.07
N SER A 74 -12.86 19.66 -2.13
CA SER A 74 -13.01 18.85 -3.33
C SER A 74 -11.74 18.93 -4.19
N LEU A 75 -10.74 18.11 -3.88
CA LEU A 75 -9.63 17.86 -4.80
C LEU A 75 -9.41 16.36 -4.87
N SER A 76 -10.13 15.73 -5.80
CA SER A 76 -9.84 14.38 -6.25
C SER A 76 -8.58 14.44 -7.13
N PRO A 77 -7.44 13.87 -6.73
CA PRO A 77 -6.36 13.64 -7.68
C PRO A 77 -6.86 12.60 -8.69
N LYS A 78 -6.93 12.96 -9.97
CA LYS A 78 -7.15 12.00 -11.06
C LYS A 78 -5.99 11.00 -11.05
N PRO A 79 -6.26 9.68 -11.07
CA PRO A 79 -5.22 8.68 -10.88
C PRO A 79 -4.31 8.64 -12.10
N LEU A 80 -3.04 9.01 -11.90
CA LEU A 80 -2.01 8.82 -12.91
C LEU A 80 -1.49 7.38 -12.78
N ILE A 81 -1.87 6.58 -13.78
CA ILE A 81 -1.15 5.42 -14.32
C ILE A 81 -1.71 4.03 -13.94
N GLY A 82 -2.32 3.37 -14.93
CA GLY A 82 -2.22 1.94 -15.21
C GLY A 82 -2.62 0.96 -14.11
N ARG A 83 -3.91 0.61 -14.06
CA ARG A 83 -4.54 -0.47 -13.27
C ARG A 83 -4.38 -0.40 -11.74
N LEU A 84 -3.34 0.21 -11.17
CA LEU A 84 -3.17 0.39 -9.73
C LEU A 84 -3.43 1.87 -9.38
N THR A 85 -4.69 2.20 -9.09
CA THR A 85 -5.11 3.57 -8.75
C THR A 85 -4.69 3.95 -7.33
N ASP A 86 -4.61 5.26 -7.04
CA ASP A 86 -4.28 5.76 -5.69
C ASP A 86 -5.20 5.19 -4.60
N ALA A 87 -6.50 5.06 -4.90
CA ALA A 87 -7.46 4.45 -3.98
C ALA A 87 -7.13 2.99 -3.65
N ARG A 88 -6.60 2.23 -4.62
CA ARG A 88 -6.16 0.84 -4.41
C ARG A 88 -4.90 0.78 -3.57
N ILE A 89 -3.96 1.70 -3.80
CA ILE A 89 -2.73 1.82 -3.01
C ILE A 89 -3.07 2.20 -1.57
N ALA A 90 -3.95 3.17 -1.37
CA ALA A 90 -4.39 3.60 -0.04
C ALA A 90 -5.07 2.46 0.74
N ARG A 91 -5.94 1.68 0.10
CA ARG A 91 -6.58 0.49 0.71
C ARG A 91 -5.56 -0.58 1.12
N LEU A 92 -4.57 -0.85 0.26
CA LEU A 92 -3.50 -1.80 0.58
C LEU A 92 -2.62 -1.27 1.72
N HIS A 93 -2.29 0.02 1.72
CA HIS A 93 -1.55 0.66 2.80
C HIS A 93 -2.29 0.58 4.14
N GLN A 94 -3.58 0.90 4.17
CA GLN A 94 -4.42 0.79 5.37
C GLN A 94 -4.48 -0.66 5.91
N LEU A 95 -4.36 -1.65 5.02
CA LEU A 95 -4.28 -3.05 5.39
C LEU A 95 -2.90 -3.45 5.95
N GLY A 96 -1.89 -2.58 5.93
CA GLY A 96 -0.52 -2.92 6.32
C GLY A 96 0.18 -3.79 5.27
N PHE A 97 -0.13 -3.55 3.99
CA PHE A 97 0.44 -4.31 2.89
C PHE A 97 1.92 -3.99 2.67
N VAL A 98 2.74 -5.03 2.75
CA VAL A 98 4.18 -5.02 2.49
C VAL A 98 4.43 -4.97 0.98
N TRP A 99 4.83 -3.80 0.47
CA TRP A 99 5.10 -3.58 -0.96
C TRP A 99 6.39 -4.24 -1.40
N SER A 100 7.35 -4.42 -0.49
CA SER A 100 8.56 -5.17 -0.78
C SER A 100 9.17 -5.79 0.47
N VAL A 101 9.27 -7.12 0.48
CA VAL A 101 9.94 -7.88 1.54
C VAL A 101 11.40 -7.44 1.76
N ARG A 102 12.04 -6.89 0.72
CA ARG A 102 13.42 -6.40 0.78
C ARG A 102 13.55 -4.90 1.01
N ASP A 103 12.47 -4.14 0.85
CA ASP A 103 12.50 -2.65 0.72
C ASP A 103 11.58 -1.97 1.76
N ASP A 104 11.11 -2.72 2.76
CA ASP A 104 9.99 -2.30 3.59
C ASP A 104 10.31 -1.40 4.80
N TRP A 105 11.57 -1.07 5.16
CA TRP A 105 11.79 -0.56 6.53
C TRP A 105 12.83 0.55 6.77
N GLN A 106 13.69 0.93 5.82
CA GLN A 106 14.59 2.10 6.04
C GLN A 106 13.80 3.41 6.26
N LYS A 107 12.56 3.48 5.78
CA LYS A 107 11.66 4.63 5.95
C LYS A 107 10.82 4.57 7.23
N HIS A 108 10.40 3.38 7.68
CA HIS A 108 9.86 3.22 9.03
C HIS A 108 10.92 3.48 10.12
N TYR A 109 12.21 3.27 9.80
CA TYR A 109 13.36 3.59 10.63
C TYR A 109 13.56 5.12 10.82
N ASP A 110 13.33 5.95 9.80
CA ASP A 110 13.40 7.42 9.94
C ASP A 110 12.18 8.01 10.67
N GLU A 111 10.99 7.44 10.48
CA GLU A 111 9.78 7.81 11.23
C GLU A 111 9.85 7.41 12.72
N LEU A 112 10.49 6.28 13.07
CA LEU A 112 10.76 5.91 14.47
C LEU A 112 11.79 6.83 15.13
N LYS A 113 12.83 7.26 14.39
CA LYS A 113 13.84 8.18 14.89
C LYS A 113 13.29 9.57 15.19
N ALA A 114 12.44 10.10 14.32
CA ALA A 114 11.83 11.42 14.52
C ALA A 114 10.81 11.44 15.69
N TYR A 115 10.11 10.33 15.93
CA TYR A 115 9.22 10.18 17.09
C TYR A 115 10.01 10.07 18.41
N GLN A 116 11.13 9.33 18.42
CA GLN A 116 12.07 9.21 19.56
C GLN A 116 12.75 10.54 19.94
N ALA A 117 12.88 11.48 19.00
CA ALA A 117 13.47 12.80 19.24
C ALA A 117 12.49 13.86 19.77
N LYS A 118 11.17 13.62 19.68
CA LYS A 118 10.12 14.58 20.11
C LYS A 118 9.45 14.22 21.44
N HIS A 119 9.63 13.00 21.93
CA HIS A 119 9.00 12.47 23.14
C HIS A 119 10.01 11.84 24.13
N GLY A 120 11.30 12.18 24.00
CA GLY A 120 12.38 11.88 24.94
C GLY A 120 13.11 13.15 25.33
#